data_AF-A0AAV2KHN9-F1
#
_entry.id   AF-A0AAV2KHN9-F1
#
_cell.length_a   1.000
_cell.length_b   1.000
_cell.length_c   1.000
_cell.angle_alpha   90.00
_cell.angle_beta   90.00
_cell.angle_gamma   90.00
#
_symmetry.space_group_name_H-M   'P 1'
#
loop_
_entity.id
_entity.type
_entity.pdbx_description
1 polymer ?
#
loop_
_entity_poly.entity_id
_entity_poly.type
_entity_poly.pdbx_seq_one_letter_code
_entity_poly.pdbx_strand_id
1 'polypeptide(L)'
;MVGGHSLSRSVLLLAAVTAASESGLRVVFLTHTQIQSLPVALQRRVPTVTPDALKKIKFCYPRTLQELLVQVAGLHESLPHSPPALIIVDGLEHYLCAPAAASSSAFNTSEQSSAAHLSALLCDTASFLTQRSKKQGSPHTLCRLVASFQPQGHTEPKGGESSAYPVLDVLDRYFQVRCTLDQDSSYESTMVRKRKKSIHFMSGGFCYYLMD
;
A
#
# COMPACT_ATOMS: atom_id res chain seq x y z
N MET A 1 -3.12 -1.47 3.73
CA MET A 1 -4.32 -2.32 3.57
C MET A 1 -3.98 -3.68 4.12
N VAL A 2 -4.61 -4.07 5.22
CA VAL A 2 -4.72 -5.48 5.62
C VAL A 2 -6.18 -5.84 5.35
N GLY A 3 -6.39 -7.07 4.92
CA GLY A 3 -7.66 -7.60 4.46
C GLY A 3 -7.34 -8.82 3.58
N GLY A 4 -8.33 -9.65 3.28
CA GLY A 4 -8.11 -10.82 2.41
C GLY A 4 -7.38 -10.43 1.12
N HIS A 5 -6.39 -11.23 0.72
CA HIS A 5 -5.43 -10.89 -0.35
C HIS A 5 -6.12 -10.43 -1.66
N SER A 6 -7.27 -11.02 -2.00
CA SER A 6 -8.06 -10.67 -3.18
C SER A 6 -8.78 -9.32 -3.06
N LEU A 7 -9.25 -8.95 -1.87
CA LEU A 7 -9.98 -7.71 -1.62
C LEU A 7 -9.04 -6.51 -1.52
N SER A 8 -7.95 -6.66 -0.76
CA SER A 8 -6.92 -5.63 -0.62
C SER A 8 -6.39 -5.20 -1.99
N ARG A 9 -5.99 -6.17 -2.82
CA ARG A 9 -5.53 -5.90 -4.19
C ARG A 9 -6.60 -5.27 -5.06
N SER A 10 -7.86 -5.70 -4.94
CA SER A 10 -8.96 -5.12 -5.73
C SER A 10 -9.19 -3.65 -5.38
N VAL A 11 -9.12 -3.27 -4.10
CA VAL A 11 -9.26 -1.88 -3.66
C VAL A 11 -8.05 -1.05 -4.07
N LEU A 12 -6.83 -1.58 -3.96
CA LEU A 12 -5.63 -0.91 -4.45
C LEU A 12 -5.70 -0.64 -5.96
N LEU A 13 -6.16 -1.61 -6.75
CA LEU A 13 -6.37 -1.44 -8.18
C LEU A 13 -7.44 -0.41 -8.49
N LEU A 14 -8.54 -0.38 -7.72
CA LEU A 14 -9.54 0.67 -7.83
C LEU A 14 -8.94 2.05 -7.57
N ALA A 15 -8.16 2.19 -6.50
CA ALA A 15 -7.50 3.45 -6.16
C ALA A 15 -6.56 3.90 -7.29
N ALA A 16 -5.80 2.98 -7.88
CA ALA A 16 -4.92 3.27 -9.02
C ALA A 16 -5.71 3.75 -10.24
N VAL A 17 -6.77 3.04 -10.60
CA VAL A 17 -7.62 3.36 -11.76
C VAL A 17 -8.31 4.71 -11.55
N THR A 18 -8.96 4.93 -10.42
CA THR A 18 -9.60 6.21 -10.08
C THR A 18 -8.61 7.37 -10.09
N ALA A 19 -7.43 7.21 -9.49
CA ALA A 19 -6.38 8.23 -9.52
C ALA A 19 -5.99 8.59 -10.96
N ALA A 20 -5.86 7.60 -11.83
CA ALA A 20 -5.45 7.80 -13.22
C ALA A 20 -6.57 8.35 -14.12
N SER A 21 -7.81 7.86 -13.97
CA SER A 21 -8.94 8.21 -14.84
C SER A 21 -9.64 9.49 -14.43
N GLU A 22 -9.94 9.65 -13.14
CA GLU A 22 -10.74 10.78 -12.65
C GLU A 22 -9.85 11.98 -12.32
N SER A 23 -8.69 11.71 -11.70
CA SER A 23 -7.76 12.77 -11.27
C SER A 23 -6.60 12.99 -12.22
N GLY A 24 -6.49 12.18 -13.28
CA GLY A 24 -5.44 12.30 -14.28
C GLY A 24 -4.02 12.04 -13.77
N LEU A 25 -3.88 11.43 -12.59
CA LEU A 25 -2.61 11.23 -11.88
C LEU A 25 -1.77 10.13 -12.51
N ARG A 26 -0.45 10.29 -12.44
CA ARG A 26 0.48 9.21 -12.73
C ARG A 26 0.67 8.34 -11.50
N VAL A 27 0.49 7.04 -11.70
CA VAL A 27 0.51 6.04 -10.62
C VAL A 27 1.62 5.03 -10.90
N VAL A 28 2.40 4.70 -9.88
CA VAL A 28 3.30 3.53 -9.90
C VAL A 28 2.67 2.46 -9.01
N PHE A 29 2.42 1.29 -9.58
CA PHE A 29 1.83 0.15 -8.87
C PHE A 29 2.83 -1.00 -8.82
N LEU A 30 3.39 -1.25 -7.64
CA LEU A 30 4.38 -2.29 -7.36
C LEU A 30 3.65 -3.48 -6.73
N THR A 31 3.81 -4.68 -7.29
CA THR A 31 3.19 -5.89 -6.73
C THR A 31 4.01 -7.13 -7.03
N HIS A 32 3.99 -8.10 -6.12
CA HIS A 32 4.77 -9.33 -6.28
C HIS A 32 4.27 -10.22 -7.45
N THR A 33 2.98 -10.12 -7.82
CA THR A 33 2.34 -11.00 -8.82
C THR A 33 1.77 -10.22 -10.01
N GLN A 34 1.82 -10.81 -11.20
CA GLN A 34 1.26 -10.20 -12.40
C GLN A 34 -0.26 -10.00 -12.32
N ILE A 35 -0.73 -8.83 -12.77
CA ILE A 35 -2.16 -8.53 -12.88
C ILE A 35 -2.63 -8.96 -14.27
N GLN A 36 -3.36 -10.08 -14.33
CA GLN A 36 -3.84 -10.63 -15.59
C GLN A 36 -5.14 -9.99 -16.08
N SER A 37 -5.95 -9.47 -15.16
CA SER A 37 -7.19 -8.76 -15.48
C SER A 37 -7.53 -7.74 -14.40
N LEU A 38 -8.28 -6.71 -14.78
CA LEU A 38 -8.88 -5.81 -13.80
C LEU A 38 -10.00 -6.56 -13.06
N PRO A 39 -10.12 -6.42 -11.73
CA PRO A 39 -11.22 -7.00 -10.96
C PRO A 39 -12.59 -6.73 -11.60
N VAL A 40 -13.51 -7.70 -11.54
CA VAL A 40 -14.86 -7.59 -12.14
C VAL A 40 -15.63 -6.35 -11.67
N ALA A 41 -15.39 -5.91 -10.42
CA ALA A 41 -15.94 -4.67 -9.88
C ALA A 41 -15.45 -3.42 -10.65
N LEU A 42 -14.21 -3.43 -11.15
CA LEU A 42 -13.68 -2.41 -12.04
C LEU A 42 -14.24 -2.56 -13.44
N GLN A 43 -14.36 -3.78 -13.97
CA GLN A 43 -14.90 -4.03 -15.31
C GLN A 43 -16.32 -3.44 -15.49
N ARG A 44 -17.14 -3.43 -14.43
CA ARG A 44 -18.46 -2.76 -14.46
C ARG A 44 -18.39 -1.23 -14.48
N ARG A 45 -17.29 -0.63 -14.03
CA ARG A 45 -16.97 0.81 -14.14
C ARG A 45 -16.10 1.15 -15.37
N VAL A 46 -15.55 0.15 -16.06
CA VAL A 46 -14.74 0.31 -17.29
C VAL A 46 -15.45 1.04 -18.44
N PRO A 47 -16.79 1.09 -18.63
CA PRO A 47 -17.35 1.95 -19.68
C PRO A 47 -16.97 3.43 -19.55
N THR A 48 -16.52 3.89 -18.38
CA THR A 48 -15.98 5.24 -18.12
C THR A 48 -14.45 5.34 -18.06
N VAL A 49 -13.72 4.22 -18.06
CA VAL A 49 -12.24 4.22 -17.98
C VAL A 49 -11.67 4.23 -19.39
N THR A 50 -11.13 5.37 -19.81
CA THR A 50 -10.48 5.48 -21.12
C THR A 50 -9.15 4.70 -21.14
N PRO A 51 -8.77 4.08 -22.27
CA PRO A 51 -7.47 3.42 -22.40
C PRO A 51 -6.29 4.37 -22.10
N ASP A 52 -6.45 5.66 -22.40
CA ASP A 52 -5.44 6.68 -22.12
C ASP A 52 -5.25 6.96 -20.62
N ALA A 53 -6.28 6.77 -19.80
CA ALA A 53 -6.13 6.82 -18.34
C ALA A 53 -5.24 5.68 -17.84
N LEU A 54 -5.43 4.45 -18.35
CA LEU A 54 -4.64 3.30 -17.92
C LEU A 54 -3.16 3.44 -18.27
N LYS A 55 -2.81 4.15 -19.36
CA LYS A 55 -1.42 4.47 -19.71
C LYS A 55 -0.68 5.29 -18.65
N LYS A 56 -1.41 5.96 -17.75
CA LYS A 56 -0.84 6.72 -16.63
C LYS A 56 -0.45 5.84 -15.44
N ILE A 57 -0.83 4.56 -15.45
CA ILE A 57 -0.48 3.57 -14.43
C ILE A 57 0.70 2.74 -14.93
N LYS A 58 1.84 2.84 -14.25
CA LYS A 58 3.00 1.99 -14.47
C LYS A 58 2.93 0.80 -13.51
N PHE A 59 2.69 -0.39 -14.04
CA PHE A 59 2.77 -1.63 -13.26
C PHE A 59 4.20 -2.15 -13.22
N CYS A 60 4.65 -2.49 -12.02
CA CYS A 60 5.98 -2.99 -11.72
C CYS A 60 5.87 -4.28 -10.90
N TYR A 61 6.68 -5.29 -11.22
CA TYR A 61 6.54 -6.63 -10.65
C TYR A 61 7.80 -7.16 -9.94
N PRO A 62 8.32 -6.47 -8.91
CA PRO A 62 9.51 -6.93 -8.21
C PRO A 62 9.23 -8.26 -7.51
N ARG A 63 10.13 -9.23 -7.69
CA ARG A 63 10.04 -10.59 -7.13
C ARG A 63 10.82 -10.75 -5.83
N THR A 64 11.69 -9.81 -5.54
CA THR A 64 12.54 -9.80 -4.34
C THR A 64 12.51 -8.43 -3.69
N LEU A 65 12.87 -8.38 -2.39
CA LEU A 65 13.05 -7.11 -1.68
C LEU A 65 14.08 -6.22 -2.39
N GLN A 66 15.18 -6.80 -2.86
CA GLN A 66 16.24 -6.07 -3.56
C GLN A 66 15.71 -5.42 -4.86
N GLU A 67 14.93 -6.15 -5.65
CA GLU A 67 14.30 -5.60 -6.84
C GLU A 67 13.33 -4.46 -6.51
N LEU A 68 12.55 -4.60 -5.42
CA LEU A 68 11.65 -3.55 -4.95
C LEU A 68 12.44 -2.30 -4.56
N LEU A 69 13.52 -2.44 -3.78
CA LEU A 69 14.37 -1.33 -3.37
C LEU A 69 14.99 -0.61 -4.57
N VAL A 70 15.54 -1.36 -5.54
CA VAL A 70 16.12 -0.79 -6.76
C VAL A 70 15.08 -0.04 -7.58
N GLN A 71 13.87 -0.59 -7.72
CA GLN A 71 12.81 0.05 -8.48
C GLN A 71 12.29 1.33 -7.79
N VAL A 72 12.13 1.31 -6.46
CA VAL A 72 11.72 2.49 -5.68
C VAL A 72 12.78 3.57 -5.76
N ALA A 73 14.06 3.22 -5.59
CA ALA A 73 15.17 4.14 -5.78
C ALA A 73 15.13 4.71 -7.20
N GLY A 74 15.09 3.89 -8.25
CA GLY A 74 15.06 4.35 -9.65
C GLY A 74 13.89 5.27 -10.05
N LEU A 75 12.88 5.47 -9.18
CA LEU A 75 11.86 6.50 -9.39
C LEU A 75 12.45 7.92 -9.38
N HIS A 76 13.63 8.18 -8.80
CA HIS A 76 14.27 9.50 -8.91
C HIS A 76 14.87 9.77 -10.30
N GLU A 77 15.24 8.73 -11.05
CA GLU A 77 15.99 8.84 -12.32
C GLU A 77 15.09 8.92 -13.56
N SER A 78 13.94 8.24 -13.52
CA SER A 78 13.27 7.78 -14.74
C SER A 78 12.21 8.73 -15.32
N LEU A 79 12.09 9.98 -14.84
CA LEU A 79 10.92 10.82 -15.13
C LEU A 79 11.28 12.22 -15.65
N PRO A 80 11.63 12.35 -16.94
CA PRO A 80 11.94 13.64 -17.56
C PRO A 80 10.72 14.57 -17.72
N HIS A 81 9.48 14.08 -17.75
CA HIS A 81 8.32 14.91 -18.12
C HIS A 81 7.20 15.08 -17.08
N SER A 82 7.18 14.28 -16.00
CA SER A 82 6.36 14.51 -14.77
C SER A 82 6.61 13.40 -13.73
N PRO A 83 6.67 13.70 -12.44
CA PRO A 83 6.73 12.68 -11.39
C PRO A 83 5.38 11.95 -11.23
N PRO A 84 5.36 10.68 -10.75
CA PRO A 84 4.16 10.07 -10.24
C PRO A 84 3.66 10.81 -9.01
N ALA A 85 2.35 10.91 -8.89
CA ALA A 85 1.66 11.53 -7.76
C ALA A 85 1.09 10.50 -6.79
N LEU A 86 1.17 9.21 -7.12
CA LEU A 86 0.75 8.10 -6.28
C LEU A 86 1.66 6.89 -6.48
N ILE A 87 2.19 6.36 -5.39
CA ILE A 87 2.90 5.09 -5.32
C ILE A 87 2.00 4.11 -4.55
N ILE A 88 1.77 2.95 -5.14
CA ILE A 88 1.06 1.84 -4.50
C ILE A 88 2.02 0.66 -4.41
N VAL A 89 2.17 0.10 -3.21
CA VAL A 89 2.93 -1.13 -2.97
C VAL A 89 1.99 -2.20 -2.45
N ASP A 90 1.76 -3.23 -3.24
CA ASP A 90 0.88 -4.34 -2.90
C ASP A 90 1.67 -5.54 -2.37
N GLY A 91 1.32 -5.97 -1.16
CA GLY A 91 1.79 -7.20 -0.55
C GLY A 91 3.17 -7.08 0.09
N LEU A 92 3.37 -6.11 0.98
CA LEU A 92 4.65 -5.93 1.68
C LEU A 92 5.12 -7.19 2.43
N GLU A 93 4.19 -8.04 2.88
CA GLU A 93 4.49 -9.31 3.53
C GLU A 93 5.34 -10.24 2.66
N HIS A 94 5.18 -10.21 1.33
CA HIS A 94 5.95 -11.05 0.41
C HIS A 94 7.43 -10.67 0.34
N TYR A 95 7.77 -9.45 0.76
CA TYR A 95 9.14 -8.93 0.74
C TYR A 95 9.78 -8.91 2.13
N LEU A 96 8.96 -8.76 3.17
CA LEU A 96 9.43 -8.51 4.54
C LEU A 96 9.36 -9.74 5.44
N CYS A 97 8.51 -10.72 5.13
CA CYS A 97 8.36 -11.94 5.91
C CYS A 97 9.00 -13.12 5.15
N ALA A 98 10.01 -13.75 5.75
CA ALA A 98 10.55 -14.97 5.17
C ALA A 98 9.54 -16.13 5.35
N PRO A 99 9.41 -17.07 4.37
CA PRO A 99 8.66 -18.29 4.61
C PRO A 99 9.30 -19.02 5.80
N ALA A 100 8.52 -19.20 6.86
CA ALA A 100 8.98 -19.70 8.15
C ALA A 100 9.56 -21.12 8.03
N ALA A 101 10.85 -21.23 7.75
CA ALA A 101 11.62 -22.42 8.04
C ALA A 101 11.94 -22.39 9.54
N ALA A 102 11.41 -23.37 10.26
CA ALA A 102 11.57 -23.56 11.70
C ALA A 102 13.01 -23.31 12.17
N SER A 103 13.22 -22.28 13.01
CA SER A 103 14.05 -22.33 14.23
C SER A 103 14.52 -20.94 14.70
N SER A 104 14.29 -20.70 16.00
CA SER A 104 15.01 -19.77 16.88
C SER A 104 14.80 -18.25 16.72
N SER A 105 14.70 -17.61 17.87
CA SER A 105 14.35 -16.21 18.17
C SER A 105 15.30 -15.13 17.63
N ALA A 106 16.18 -15.44 16.67
CA ALA A 106 17.16 -14.51 16.11
C ALA A 106 16.69 -13.82 14.81
N PHE A 107 15.58 -14.29 14.20
CA PHE A 107 15.09 -13.80 12.91
C PHE A 107 14.38 -12.44 12.93
N ASN A 108 14.00 -11.93 14.11
CA ASN A 108 13.16 -10.72 14.21
C ASN A 108 13.88 -9.42 13.84
N THR A 109 15.20 -9.31 14.03
CA THR A 109 15.92 -8.04 13.82
C THR A 109 16.19 -7.74 12.34
N SER A 110 16.42 -8.77 11.53
CA SER A 110 16.69 -8.61 10.09
C SER A 110 15.43 -8.15 9.36
N GLU A 111 14.27 -8.75 9.66
CA GLU A 111 12.99 -8.37 9.05
C GLU A 111 12.59 -6.95 9.45
N GLN A 112 12.78 -6.56 10.72
CA GLN A 112 12.56 -5.20 11.19
C GLN A 112 13.48 -4.18 10.50
N SER A 113 14.76 -4.54 10.30
CA SER A 113 15.71 -3.68 9.60
C SER A 113 15.33 -3.49 8.13
N SER A 114 14.95 -4.57 7.46
CA SER A 114 14.42 -4.53 6.08
C SER A 114 13.15 -3.70 5.98
N ALA A 115 12.23 -3.86 6.93
CA ALA A 115 11.00 -3.08 7.00
C ALA A 115 11.28 -1.58 7.20
N ALA A 116 12.20 -1.24 8.11
CA ALA A 116 12.61 0.13 8.36
C ALA A 116 13.27 0.75 7.12
N HIS A 117 14.17 0.01 6.49
CA HIS A 117 14.89 0.46 5.30
C HIS A 117 13.93 0.72 4.12
N LEU A 118 13.04 -0.24 3.82
CA LEU A 118 12.05 -0.08 2.75
C LEU A 118 11.08 1.07 3.06
N SER A 119 10.63 1.20 4.30
CA SER A 119 9.69 2.27 4.69
C SER A 119 10.34 3.64 4.60
N ALA A 120 11.57 3.79 5.08
CA ALA A 120 12.35 5.01 4.96
C ALA A 120 12.53 5.39 3.49
N LEU A 121 12.97 4.44 2.66
CA LEU A 121 13.16 4.68 1.23
C LEU A 121 11.86 5.12 0.55
N LEU A 122 10.74 4.45 0.82
CA LEU A 122 9.44 4.84 0.25
C LEU A 122 9.00 6.25 0.68
N CYS A 123 9.21 6.61 1.95
CA CYS A 123 8.90 7.95 2.46
C CYS A 123 9.80 9.01 1.83
N ASP A 124 11.09 8.73 1.70
CA ASP A 124 12.08 9.63 1.09
C ASP A 124 11.78 9.83 -0.40
N THR A 125 11.46 8.75 -1.13
CA THR A 125 11.06 8.83 -2.54
C THR A 125 9.77 9.63 -2.70
N ALA A 126 8.75 9.41 -1.87
CA ALA A 126 7.51 10.19 -1.93
C ALA A 126 7.76 11.68 -1.64
N SER A 127 8.63 11.98 -0.67
CA SER A 127 9.03 13.35 -0.32
C SER A 127 9.79 14.02 -1.47
N PHE A 128 10.74 13.31 -2.08
CA PHE A 128 11.48 13.79 -3.25
C PHE A 128 10.55 14.10 -4.43
N LEU A 129 9.62 13.19 -4.75
CA LEU A 129 8.66 13.37 -5.84
C LEU A 129 7.68 14.53 -5.58
N THR A 130 7.29 14.72 -4.33
CA THR A 130 6.51 15.89 -3.88
C THR A 130 7.26 17.19 -4.16
N GLN A 131 8.51 17.30 -3.72
CA GLN A 131 9.32 18.49 -3.97
C GLN A 131 9.55 18.74 -5.46
N ARG A 132 9.81 17.68 -6.23
CA ARG A 132 9.97 17.77 -7.68
C ARG A 132 8.69 18.26 -8.37
N SER A 133 7.52 17.74 -7.97
CA SER A 133 6.22 18.16 -8.49
C SER A 133 5.97 19.65 -8.26
N LYS A 134 6.27 20.13 -7.04
CA LYS A 134 6.17 21.54 -6.67
C LYS A 134 7.07 22.43 -7.54
N LYS A 135 8.33 22.01 -7.76
CA LYS A 135 9.29 22.75 -8.62
C LYS A 135 8.86 22.82 -10.08
N GLN A 136 8.17 21.80 -10.58
CA GLN A 136 7.71 21.74 -11.98
C GLN A 136 6.35 22.42 -12.21
N GLY A 137 5.73 23.03 -11.18
CA GLY A 137 4.41 23.65 -11.31
C GLY A 137 3.30 22.66 -11.65
N SER A 138 3.48 21.38 -11.31
CA SER A 138 2.47 20.35 -11.53
C SER A 138 1.18 20.70 -10.77
N PRO A 139 -0.02 20.49 -11.36
CA PRO A 139 -1.29 20.71 -10.66
C PRO A 139 -1.47 19.80 -9.44
N HIS A 140 -0.65 18.75 -9.34
CA HIS A 140 -0.60 17.85 -8.19
C HIS A 140 0.61 18.19 -7.35
N THR A 141 0.35 18.66 -6.13
CA THR A 141 1.38 19.22 -5.25
C THR A 141 2.05 18.19 -4.35
N LEU A 142 1.53 16.96 -4.28
CA LEU A 142 1.94 15.93 -3.32
C LEU A 142 1.96 14.55 -3.98
N CYS A 143 3.04 13.80 -3.76
CA CYS A 143 3.10 12.38 -4.06
C CYS A 143 2.63 11.59 -2.84
N ARG A 144 1.58 10.79 -3.02
CA ARG A 144 1.02 9.93 -1.97
C ARG A 144 1.59 8.52 -2.05
N LEU A 145 1.63 7.84 -0.91
CA LEU A 145 2.04 6.45 -0.80
C LEU A 145 0.91 5.64 -0.14
N VAL A 146 0.60 4.48 -0.72
CA VAL A 146 -0.32 3.49 -0.16
C VAL A 146 0.36 2.14 -0.20
N ALA A 147 0.37 1.41 0.92
CA ALA A 147 0.91 0.07 0.98
C ALA A 147 -0.10 -0.94 1.55
N SER A 148 -0.14 -2.16 1.01
CA SER A 148 -0.80 -3.31 1.66
C SER A 148 0.21 -4.20 2.35
N PHE A 149 -0.23 -4.80 3.45
CA PHE A 149 0.49 -5.79 4.22
C PHE A 149 -0.55 -6.78 4.72
N GLN A 150 -0.27 -8.07 4.63
CA GLN A 150 -1.13 -9.10 5.23
C GLN A 150 -0.31 -9.95 6.20
N PRO A 151 -0.58 -9.89 7.51
CA PRO A 151 0.11 -10.75 8.46
C PRO A 151 -0.19 -12.21 8.13
N GLN A 152 0.85 -13.00 7.94
CA GLN A 152 0.71 -14.44 7.77
C GLN A 152 0.54 -15.06 9.16
N GLY A 153 -0.65 -15.56 9.48
CA GLY A 153 -0.94 -16.17 10.77
C GLY A 153 -2.42 -16.21 11.09
N HIS A 154 -3.10 -17.28 10.64
CA HIS A 154 -4.38 -17.68 11.23
C HIS A 154 -4.10 -18.29 12.60
N THR A 155 -3.98 -17.48 13.64
CA THR A 155 -4.36 -17.92 14.98
C THR A 155 -4.76 -16.67 15.73
N GLU A 156 -6.06 -16.52 16.00
CA GLU A 156 -6.49 -15.52 16.96
C GLU A 156 -5.73 -15.76 18.28
N PRO A 157 -5.13 -14.73 18.89
CA PRO A 157 -4.56 -14.89 20.21
C PRO A 157 -5.71 -15.17 21.18
N LYS A 158 -5.88 -16.45 21.55
CA LYS A 158 -6.65 -16.82 22.73
C LYS A 158 -5.92 -16.25 23.94
N GLY A 159 -6.35 -15.06 24.34
CA GLY A 159 -5.86 -14.37 25.53
C GLY A 159 -4.91 -13.24 25.18
N GLY A 160 -5.43 -12.01 25.21
CA GLY A 160 -4.89 -10.84 25.92
C GLY A 160 -3.43 -10.41 25.78
N GLU A 161 -2.61 -11.08 24.99
CA GLU A 161 -1.19 -10.78 24.86
C GLU A 161 -0.91 -10.40 23.41
N SER A 162 -0.51 -9.14 23.25
CA SER A 162 -0.11 -8.51 22.01
C SER A 162 1.07 -9.25 21.38
N SER A 163 0.81 -10.34 20.64
CA SER A 163 1.74 -10.85 19.63
C SER A 163 1.72 -9.90 18.43
N ALA A 164 2.14 -8.66 18.67
CA ALA A 164 2.33 -7.65 17.65
C ALA A 164 3.44 -8.14 16.73
N TYR A 165 3.14 -8.28 15.43
CA TYR A 165 4.16 -8.53 14.43
C TYR A 165 5.17 -7.38 14.50
N PRO A 166 6.44 -7.60 14.89
CA PRO A 166 7.37 -6.49 15.10
C PRO A 166 7.61 -5.66 13.83
N VAL A 167 7.44 -6.29 12.66
CA VAL A 167 7.43 -5.61 11.35
C VAL A 167 6.31 -4.57 11.27
N LEU A 168 5.10 -4.87 11.76
CA LEU A 168 4.00 -3.91 11.78
C LEU A 168 4.30 -2.70 12.67
N ASP A 169 4.94 -2.91 13.82
CA ASP A 169 5.37 -1.82 14.70
C ASP A 169 6.41 -0.91 14.02
N VAL A 170 7.26 -1.49 13.16
CA VAL A 170 8.16 -0.68 12.32
C VAL A 170 7.36 0.13 11.31
N LEU A 171 6.47 -0.52 10.56
CA LEU A 171 5.65 0.16 9.54
C LEU A 171 4.81 1.30 10.15
N ASP A 172 4.23 1.08 11.33
CA ASP A 172 3.43 2.06 12.08
C ASP A 172 4.23 3.31 12.49
N ARG A 173 5.56 3.22 12.62
CA ARG A 173 6.42 4.38 12.91
C ARG A 173 6.68 5.26 11.69
N TYR A 174 6.74 4.67 10.50
CA TYR A 174 7.03 5.41 9.27
C TYR A 174 5.76 5.96 8.62
N PHE A 175 4.67 5.24 8.77
CA PHE A 175 3.44 5.56 8.09
C PHE A 175 2.39 6.11 9.05
N GLN A 176 1.80 7.25 8.70
CA GLN A 176 1.01 8.04 9.65
C GLN A 176 -0.40 7.50 9.92
N VAL A 177 -1.01 6.78 8.98
CA VAL A 177 -2.42 6.35 9.08
C VAL A 177 -2.52 4.83 9.02
N ARG A 178 -3.56 4.21 9.57
CA ARG A 178 -3.72 2.75 9.52
C ARG A 178 -5.19 2.34 9.30
N CYS A 179 -5.69 2.25 8.05
CA CYS A 179 -7.06 1.78 7.72
C CYS A 179 -7.25 0.27 7.57
N THR A 180 -8.37 -0.26 8.08
CA THR A 180 -8.63 -1.69 8.03
C THR A 180 -9.65 -2.10 6.96
N LEU A 181 -9.40 -3.17 6.20
CA LEU A 181 -10.36 -3.66 5.20
C LEU A 181 -11.00 -4.97 5.69
N ASP A 182 -12.22 -4.86 6.19
CA ASP A 182 -13.03 -5.99 6.63
C ASP A 182 -14.02 -6.46 5.54
N GLN A 183 -14.43 -7.74 5.60
CA GLN A 183 -15.56 -8.25 4.83
C GLN A 183 -16.84 -8.00 5.62
N ASP A 184 -17.65 -7.03 5.18
CA ASP A 184 -18.98 -6.75 5.76
C ASP A 184 -19.81 -8.04 5.88
N SER A 185 -19.93 -8.57 7.09
CA SER A 185 -20.90 -9.60 7.45
C SER A 185 -22.10 -8.97 8.16
N SER A 186 -22.91 -8.28 7.36
CA SER A 186 -24.30 -7.86 7.63
C SER A 186 -24.58 -6.71 8.61
N TYR A 187 -25.62 -5.97 8.24
CA TYR A 187 -26.38 -4.99 9.03
C TYR A 187 -26.73 -5.55 10.43
N GLU A 188 -26.36 -4.82 11.49
CA GLU A 188 -27.13 -4.65 12.74
C GLU A 188 -26.31 -3.82 13.75
N SER A 189 -26.87 -2.64 14.08
CA SER A 189 -26.90 -2.06 15.42
C SER A 189 -25.64 -1.45 16.09
N THR A 190 -25.67 -0.11 16.06
CA THR A 190 -25.63 0.83 17.20
C THR A 190 -24.33 1.62 17.50
N MET A 191 -24.53 2.94 17.49
CA MET A 191 -23.61 4.03 17.74
C MET A 191 -23.01 4.05 19.16
N VAL A 192 -21.72 4.37 19.27
CA VAL A 192 -21.21 5.31 20.28
C VAL A 192 -20.13 6.20 19.65
N ARG A 193 -20.40 7.51 19.61
CA ARG A 193 -19.51 8.56 19.11
C ARG A 193 -18.36 8.84 20.10
N LYS A 194 -17.12 8.81 19.61
CA LYS A 194 -16.08 9.78 20.00
C LYS A 194 -15.43 10.35 18.74
N ARG A 195 -15.28 11.68 18.72
CA ARG A 195 -14.79 12.47 17.59
C ARG A 195 -13.32 12.16 17.28
N LYS A 196 -13.09 11.16 16.43
CA LYS A 196 -11.96 11.07 15.50
C LYS A 196 -12.59 10.98 14.11
N LYS A 197 -12.04 11.67 13.11
CA LYS A 197 -12.47 11.46 11.71
C LYS A 197 -12.09 10.03 11.35
N SER A 198 -13.05 9.13 11.46
CA SER A 198 -12.87 7.69 11.45
C SER A 198 -13.68 7.13 10.28
N ILE A 199 -13.00 6.55 9.31
CA ILE A 199 -13.65 5.66 8.34
C ILE A 199 -13.73 4.31 9.07
N HIS A 200 -14.90 4.01 9.63
CA HIS A 200 -15.17 2.79 10.38
C HIS A 200 -15.63 1.67 9.44
N PHE A 201 -14.87 0.58 9.36
CA PHE A 201 -15.33 -0.77 9.01
C PHE A 201 -14.52 -1.77 9.84
N MET A 202 -15.18 -2.70 10.52
CA MET A 202 -14.67 -3.39 11.72
C MET A 202 -13.90 -4.67 11.42
N SER A 203 -12.65 -4.73 11.89
CA SER A 203 -11.82 -5.91 12.21
C SER A 203 -10.76 -6.32 11.17
N GLY A 204 -9.53 -6.53 11.67
CA GLY A 204 -8.49 -7.27 10.96
C GLY A 204 -7.38 -6.49 10.24
N GLY A 205 -7.18 -5.21 10.54
CA GLY A 205 -6.01 -4.40 10.12
C GLY A 205 -6.15 -3.73 8.76
N PHE A 206 -5.34 -2.81 8.21
CA PHE A 206 -4.51 -1.69 8.67
C PHE A 206 -3.79 -1.04 7.41
N CYS A 207 -3.93 0.27 7.14
CA CYS A 207 -3.57 1.00 5.89
C CYS A 207 -2.89 2.35 6.12
N TYR A 208 -1.75 2.51 5.49
CA TYR A 208 -0.91 3.68 5.52
C TYR A 208 -1.30 4.77 4.52
N TYR A 209 -1.49 5.98 5.03
CA TYR A 209 -1.59 7.23 4.27
C TYR A 209 -0.49 8.17 4.74
N LEU A 210 0.16 8.84 3.80
CA LEU A 210 0.95 10.04 4.07
C LEU A 210 0.08 11.23 3.64
N MET A 211 -0.36 12.04 4.62
CA MET A 211 -0.94 13.35 4.39
C MET A 211 0.05 14.37 4.93
N ASP A 212 0.66 15.14 4.03
CA ASP A 212 1.14 16.49 4.36
C ASP A 212 0.27 17.48 3.61
#